data_AF-A0A382DES0-F1
#
_entry.id   AF-A0A382DES0-F1
#
_cell.length_a   1.000
_cell.length_b   1.000
_cell.length_c   1.000
_cell.angle_alpha   90.00
_cell.angle_beta   90.00
_cell.angle_gamma   90.00
#
_symmetry.space_group_name_H-M   'P 1'
#
loop_
_entity.id
_entity.type
_entity.pdbx_description
1 polymer ?
#
loop_
_entity_poly.entity_id
_entity_poly.type
_entity_poly.pdbx_seq_one_letter_code
_entity_poly.pdbx_strand_id
1 'polypeptide(L)' 'MKTHEKDFDILQEEIQKVLDKAEIKMNTLIDDYSTKYEDEDDAVQIQTYDLSSLFRQLSDFVEDHI' A
#
# COMPACT_ATOMS: atom_id res chain seq x y z
N MET A 1 -20.26 -12.99 -19.76
CA MET A 1 -18.87 -12.54 -19.68
C MET A 1 -18.02 -13.46 -20.53
N LYS A 2 -17.20 -12.89 -21.42
CA LYS A 2 -16.20 -13.63 -22.20
C LYS A 2 -15.04 -14.02 -21.28
N THR A 3 -14.30 -15.08 -21.61
CA THR A 3 -13.21 -15.59 -20.74
C THR A 3 -12.16 -14.52 -20.41
N HIS A 4 -11.79 -13.69 -21.39
CA HIS A 4 -10.81 -12.61 -21.18
C HIS A 4 -11.31 -11.49 -20.26
N GLU A 5 -12.61 -11.19 -20.24
CA GLU A 5 -13.19 -10.22 -19.30
C GLU A 5 -13.07 -10.77 -17.86
N LYS A 6 -13.25 -12.08 -17.67
CA LYS A 6 -13.08 -12.72 -16.36
C LYS A 6 -11.63 -12.79 -15.91
N ASP A 7 -10.73 -13.14 -16.83
CA ASP A 7 -9.30 -13.19 -16.52
C ASP A 7 -8.75 -11.80 -16.16
N PHE A 8 -9.31 -10.77 -16.77
CA PHE A 8 -9.02 -9.38 -16.48
C PHE A 8 -9.49 -8.94 -15.09
N ASP A 9 -10.73 -9.23 -14.71
CA ASP A 9 -11.24 -8.93 -13.36
C ASP A 9 -10.39 -9.62 -12.28
N ILE A 10 -9.96 -10.87 -12.53
CA ILE A 10 -9.06 -11.61 -11.63
C ILE A 10 -7.71 -10.90 -11.51
N LEU A 11 -7.16 -10.38 -12.61
CA LEU A 11 -5.91 -9.63 -12.59
C LEU A 11 -6.04 -8.37 -11.72
N GLN A 12 -7.10 -7.58 -11.92
CA GLN A 12 -7.34 -6.38 -11.12
C GLN A 12 -7.49 -6.70 -9.63
N GLU A 13 -8.26 -7.73 -9.28
CA GLU A 13 -8.41 -8.18 -7.88
C GLU A 13 -7.08 -8.61 -7.25
N GLU A 14 -6.24 -9.36 -7.97
CA GLU A 14 -4.95 -9.81 -7.46
C GLU A 14 -3.97 -8.65 -7.28
N ILE A 15 -3.98 -7.66 -8.17
CA ILE A 15 -3.17 -6.44 -8.02
C ILE A 15 -3.64 -5.67 -6.79
N GLN A 16 -4.94 -5.45 -6.61
CA GLN A 16 -5.46 -4.75 -5.44
C GLN A 16 -5.06 -5.44 -4.13
N LYS A 17 -5.13 -6.77 -4.08
CA LYS A 17 -4.66 -7.55 -2.91
C LYS A 17 -3.18 -7.36 -2.61
N VAL A 18 -2.34 -7.17 -3.64
CA VAL A 18 -0.91 -6.88 -3.45
C VAL A 18 -0.72 -5.49 -2.87
N LEU A 19 -1.42 -4.48 -3.41
CA LEU A 19 -1.36 -3.10 -2.92
C LEU A 19 -1.79 -3.00 -1.46
N ASP A 20 -2.95 -3.58 -1.11
CA ASP A 20 -3.48 -3.55 0.26
C ASP A 20 -2.51 -4.20 1.27
N LYS A 21 -1.95 -5.36 0.91
CA LYS A 21 -0.98 -6.06 1.77
C LYS A 21 0.30 -5.26 1.96
N ALA A 22 0.78 -4.63 0.90
CA ALA A 22 1.98 -3.80 0.95
C ALA A 22 1.74 -2.56 1.82
N GLU A 23 0.58 -1.89 1.68
CA GLU A 23 0.20 -0.74 2.49
C GLU A 23 0.16 -1.08 3.98
N ILE A 24 -0.57 -2.15 4.34
CA ILE A 24 -0.67 -2.60 5.73
C ILE A 24 0.71 -2.92 6.28
N LYS A 25 1.51 -3.69 5.54
CA LYS A 25 2.83 -4.13 6.02
C LYS A 25 3.78 -2.94 6.20
N MET A 26 3.74 -1.95 5.31
CA MET A 26 4.61 -0.79 5.40
C MET A 26 4.23 0.11 6.58
N ASN A 27 2.93 0.35 6.80
CA ASN A 27 2.45 1.07 7.98
C ASN A 27 2.87 0.36 9.28
N THR A 28 2.67 -0.96 9.38
CA THR A 28 3.08 -1.72 10.57
C THR A 28 4.58 -1.59 10.85
N LEU A 29 5.44 -1.70 9.83
CA LEU A 29 6.88 -1.57 10.02
C LEU A 29 7.29 -0.19 10.53
N ILE A 30 6.62 0.86 10.06
CA ILE A 30 6.90 2.24 10.48
C ILE A 30 6.38 2.49 11.90
N ASP A 31 5.18 2.02 12.22
CA ASP A 31 4.61 2.13 13.56
C ASP A 31 5.43 1.36 14.59
N ASP A 32 5.86 0.14 14.26
CA ASP A 32 6.73 -0.69 15.11
C ASP A 32 8.05 0.03 15.41
N TYR A 33 8.66 0.66 14.41
CA TYR A 33 9.88 1.44 14.59
C TYR A 33 9.63 2.68 15.45
N SER A 34 8.60 3.46 15.12
CA SER A 34 8.29 4.72 15.80
C SER A 34 7.96 4.48 17.27
N THR A 35 7.20 3.42 17.56
CA THR A 35 6.88 3.00 18.94
C THR A 35 8.12 2.54 19.70
N LYS A 36 9.02 1.79 19.04
CA LYS A 36 10.23 1.27 19.68
C LYS A 36 11.17 2.39 20.15
N TYR A 37 11.17 3.53 19.47
CA TYR A 37 12.10 4.63 19.67
C TYR A 37 11.41 5.93 20.07
N GLU A 38 10.18 5.87 20.59
CA GLU A 38 9.36 7.04 20.93
C GLU A 38 10.02 7.96 21.99
N ASP A 39 10.80 7.36 22.91
CA ASP A 39 11.48 8.07 24.00
C ASP A 39 12.94 8.46 23.66
N GLU A 40 13.43 8.15 22.46
CA GLU A 40 14.80 8.46 22.04
C GLU A 40 14.83 9.80 21.27
N ASP A 41 15.33 10.86 21.92
CA ASP A 41 15.43 12.22 21.34
C ASP A 41 16.30 12.29 20.06
N ASP A 42 17.19 11.32 19.84
CA ASP A 42 18.07 11.22 18.67
C ASP A 42 17.58 10.21 17.61
N ALA A 43 16.41 9.58 17.82
CA ALA A 43 15.84 8.66 16.86
C ALA A 43 15.35 9.35 15.58
N VAL A 44 15.43 8.64 14.46
CA VAL A 44 14.97 9.13 13.16
C VAL A 44 13.45 9.11 13.12
N GLN A 45 12.81 10.28 13.09
CA GLN A 45 11.36 10.34 12.93
C GLN A 45 10.95 10.05 11.48
N ILE A 46 10.09 9.05 11.30
CA ILE A 46 9.52 8.69 10.00
C ILE A 46 8.18 9.41 9.86
N GLN A 47 8.06 10.29 8.86
CA GLN A 47 6.81 10.95 8.54
C GLN A 47 6.02 10.16 7.49
N THR A 48 4.82 9.73 7.85
CA THR A 48 3.95 8.88 7.01
C THR A 48 2.85 9.65 6.27
N TYR A 49 2.87 10.99 6.33
CA TYR A 49 1.76 11.86 5.92
C TYR A 49 1.17 11.56 4.53
N ASP A 50 1.95 11.00 3.59
CA ASP A 50 1.51 10.76 2.20
C ASP A 50 1.53 9.27 1.80
N LEU A 51 1.75 8.35 2.75
CA LEU A 51 1.95 6.93 2.41
C LEU A 51 0.72 6.30 1.76
N SER A 52 -0.45 6.45 2.39
CA SER A 52 -1.73 5.95 1.85
C SER A 52 -2.15 6.63 0.54
N SER A 53 -1.73 7.88 0.34
CA SER A 53 -1.97 8.62 -0.90
C SER A 53 -1.17 8.04 -2.06
N LEU A 54 0.08 7.61 -1.82
CA LEU A 54 0.87 6.91 -2.83
C LEU A 54 0.27 5.54 -3.21
N PHE A 55 -0.27 4.79 -2.25
CA PHE A 55 -0.98 3.54 -2.54
C PHE A 55 -2.28 3.79 -3.31
N ARG A 56 -3.02 4.84 -2.98
CA ARG A 56 -4.22 5.24 -3.75
C ARG A 56 -3.85 5.62 -5.18
N GLN A 57 -2.83 6.46 -5.39
CA GLN A 57 -2.39 6.83 -6.73
C GLN A 57 -1.97 5.60 -7.56
N LEU A 58 -1.33 4.62 -6.93
CA LEU A 58 -0.94 3.39 -7.60
C LEU A 58 -2.15 2.49 -7.93
N SER A 59 -3.16 2.46 -7.07
CA SER A 59 -4.44 1.79 -7.30
C SER A 59 -5.20 2.47 -8.45
N ASP A 60 -5.34 3.80 -8.42
CA ASP A 60 -5.98 4.59 -9.48
C ASP A 60 -5.29 4.36 -10.84
N PHE A 61 -3.95 4.35 -10.87
CA PHE A 61 -3.19 4.07 -12.08
C PHE A 61 -3.50 2.68 -12.66
N VAL A 62 -3.61 1.66 -11.80
CA VAL A 62 -3.96 0.30 -12.19
C VAL A 62 -5.37 0.24 -12.76
N GLU A 63 -6.36 0.85 -12.10
CA GLU A 63 -7.75 0.87 -12.60
C GLU A 63 -7.89 1.59 -13.95
N ASP A 64 -7.11 2.66 -14.17
CA ASP A 64 -7.20 3.47 -15.38
C ASP A 64 -6.44 2.87 -16.60
N HIS A 65 -5.42 2.05 -16.38
CA HIS A 65 -4.46 1.65 -17.43
C HIS A 65 -4.26 0.14 -17.60
N ILE A 66 -4.76 -0.68 -16.67
CA ILE A 66 -4.85 -2.13 -16.81
C ILE A 66 -6.32 -2.39 -17.06
#